data_AF-U5CLJ2-F1
#
_entry.id   AF-U5CLJ2-F1
#
_cell.length_a   1.000
_cell.length_b   1.000
_cell.length_c   1.000
_cell.angle_alpha   90.00
_cell.angle_beta   90.00
_cell.angle_gamma   90.00
#
_symmetry.space_group_name_H-M   'P 1'
#
loop_
_entity.id
_entity.type
_entity.pdbx_description
1 polymer ?
#
loop_
_entity_poly.entity_id
_entity_poly.type
_entity_poly.pdbx_seq_one_letter_code
_entity_poly.pdbx_strand_id
1 'polypeptide(L)'
;FTGTEKRIRGHFVVCYLAFLLERTLEYSLRSKGKELSSDRIKEAIGSMNFVEIEINGKKYLIKQKIEEEAEDILKVMKIKAPKNFITYEEGMELISVRK
;
A
#
# COMPACT_ATOMS: atom_id res chain seq x y z
N PHE A 1 -3.99 27.03 -3.51
CA PHE A 1 -3.10 26.94 -2.33
C PHE A 1 -2.81 28.35 -1.82
N THR A 2 -3.60 28.87 -0.87
CA THR A 2 -3.25 30.11 -0.15
C THR A 2 -2.77 29.69 1.25
N GLY A 3 -1.46 29.79 1.52
CA GLY A 3 -0.81 29.08 2.63
C GLY A 3 -0.31 30.02 3.73
N THR A 4 -0.68 29.74 4.98
CA THR A 4 0.03 30.25 6.16
C THR A 4 1.34 29.49 6.34
N GLU A 5 2.36 30.14 6.91
CA GLU A 5 3.70 29.56 7.10
C GLU A 5 3.67 28.19 7.80
N LYS A 6 2.78 28.01 8.79
CA LYS A 6 2.59 26.74 9.50
C LYS A 6 2.19 25.59 8.57
N ARG A 7 1.29 25.83 7.59
CA ARG A 7 0.84 24.80 6.65
C ARG A 7 1.94 24.40 5.67
N ILE A 8 2.75 25.35 5.23
CA ILE A 8 3.89 25.09 4.34
C ILE A 8 4.91 24.20 5.06
N ARG A 9 5.29 24.54 6.29
CA ARG A 9 6.21 23.72 7.11
C ARG A 9 5.66 22.30 7.32
N GLY A 10 4.37 22.17 7.59
CA GLY A 10 3.72 20.86 7.74
C GLY A 10 3.79 20.00 6.49
N HIS A 11 3.50 20.56 5.31
CA HIS A 11 3.59 19.83 4.04
C HIS A 11 5.02 19.34 3.77
N PHE A 12 6.04 20.18 4.00
CA PHE A 12 7.43 19.79 3.83
C PHE A 12 7.82 18.61 4.73
N VAL A 13 7.39 18.60 6.00
CA VAL A 13 7.66 17.47 6.91
C VAL A 13 7.01 16.18 6.39
N VAL A 14 5.75 16.23 5.97
CA VAL A 14 5.04 15.06 5.43
C VAL A 14 5.72 14.53 4.16
N CYS A 15 6.09 15.43 3.24
CA CYS A 15 6.81 15.05 2.02
C CYS A 15 8.17 14.42 2.32
N TYR A 16 8.90 14.96 3.29
CA TYR A 16 10.19 14.42 3.70
C TYR A 16 10.04 13.01 4.31
N LEU A 17 9.03 12.80 5.17
CA LEU A 17 8.75 11.48 5.73
C LEU A 17 8.36 10.47 4.65
N ALA A 18 7.48 10.85 3.71
CA ALA A 18 7.10 9.99 2.59
C ALA A 18 8.32 9.59 1.74
N PHE A 19 9.20 10.55 1.45
CA PHE A 19 10.44 10.31 0.71
C PHE A 19 11.38 9.34 1.46
N LEU A 20 11.57 9.53 2.78
CA LEU A 20 12.40 8.63 3.58
C LEU A 20 11.84 7.20 3.60
N LEU A 21 10.52 7.04 3.72
CA LEU A 21 9.87 5.73 3.67
C LEU A 21 10.09 5.06 2.32
N GLU A 22 9.87 5.79 1.23
CA GLU A 22 10.11 5.31 -0.13
C GLU A 22 11.57 4.86 -0.34
N ARG A 23 12.54 5.68 0.08
CA ARG A 23 13.96 5.36 -0.08
C ARG A 23 14.38 4.16 0.78
N THR A 24 13.80 4.01 1.97
CA THR A 24 14.06 2.87 2.85
C THR A 24 13.49 1.58 2.26
N LEU A 25 12.30 1.64 1.65
CA LEU A 25 11.71 0.52 0.94
C LEU A 25 12.57 0.12 -0.27
N GLU A 26 12.98 1.10 -1.07
CA GLU A 26 13.86 0.86 -2.23
C GLU A 26 15.19 0.21 -1.81
N TYR A 27 15.83 0.71 -0.74
CA TYR A 27 17.04 0.11 -0.20
C TYR A 27 16.82 -1.34 0.25
N SER A 28 15.70 -1.61 0.93
CA SER A 28 15.35 -2.94 1.42
C SER A 28 15.11 -3.93 0.27
N LEU A 29 14.49 -3.49 -0.83
CA LEU A 29 14.31 -4.28 -2.05
C LEU A 29 15.66 -4.59 -2.72
N ARG A 30 16.51 -3.58 -2.90
CA ARG A 30 17.85 -3.74 -3.48
C ARG A 30 18.72 -4.70 -2.68
N SER A 31 18.63 -4.66 -1.35
CA SER A 31 19.37 -5.58 -0.46
C SER A 31 18.99 -7.06 -0.67
N LYS A 32 17.83 -7.33 -1.28
CA LYS A 32 17.35 -8.66 -1.65
C LYS A 32 17.48 -8.96 -3.15
N GLY A 33 18.25 -8.15 -3.89
CA GLY A 33 18.50 -8.34 -5.32
C GLY A 33 17.34 -7.89 -6.22
N LYS A 34 16.38 -7.12 -5.69
CA LYS A 34 15.25 -6.59 -6.46
C LYS A 34 15.49 -5.10 -6.75
N GLU A 35 15.90 -4.80 -7.97
CA GLU A 35 16.10 -3.41 -8.41
C GLU A 35 14.81 -2.82 -8.97
N LEU A 36 14.13 -2.04 -8.14
CA LEU A 36 12.91 -1.32 -8.50
C LEU A 36 13.17 0.18 -8.45
N SER A 37 12.66 0.92 -9.44
CA SER A 37 12.65 2.38 -9.39
C SER A 37 11.56 2.87 -8.45
N SER A 38 11.71 4.11 -7.97
CA SER A 38 10.69 4.81 -7.17
C SER A 38 9.31 4.78 -7.85
N ASP A 39 9.24 5.06 -9.15
CA ASP A 39 7.98 5.04 -9.89
C ASP A 39 7.36 3.64 -9.95
N ARG A 40 8.16 2.60 -10.19
CA ARG A 40 7.68 1.21 -10.19
C ARG A 40 7.20 0.76 -8.81
N ILE A 41 7.84 1.23 -7.74
CA ILE A 41 7.37 0.98 -6.36
C ILE A 41 5.99 1.60 -6.16
N LYS A 42 5.78 2.86 -6.58
CA LYS A 42 4.48 3.54 -6.48
C LYS A 42 3.40 2.83 -7.30
N GLU A 43 3.71 2.44 -8.53
CA GLU A 43 2.80 1.69 -9.40
C GLU A 43 2.41 0.35 -8.79
N ALA A 44 3.39 -0.43 -8.32
CA ALA A 44 3.15 -1.73 -7.70
C ALA A 44 2.32 -1.62 -6.40
N ILE A 45 2.53 -0.57 -5.61
CA ILE A 45 1.68 -0.31 -4.44
C ILE A 45 0.26 0.05 -4.88
N GLY A 46 0.12 0.92 -5.88
CA GLY A 46 -1.17 1.38 -6.40
C GLY A 46 -1.98 0.30 -7.14
N SER A 47 -1.32 -0.75 -7.66
CA SER A 47 -1.99 -1.85 -8.36
C SER A 47 -2.67 -2.85 -7.41
N MET A 48 -2.30 -2.88 -6.13
CA MET A 48 -2.92 -3.73 -5.12
C MET A 48 -4.33 -3.25 -4.75
N ASN A 49 -5.34 -3.82 -5.41
CA ASN A 49 -6.73 -3.46 -5.23
C ASN A 49 -7.64 -4.66 -4.92
N PHE A 50 -8.78 -4.36 -4.32
CA PHE A 50 -9.89 -5.30 -4.18
C PHE A 50 -11.05 -4.88 -5.08
N VAL A 51 -11.83 -5.85 -5.53
CA VAL A 51 -13.14 -5.62 -6.17
C VAL A 51 -14.22 -5.98 -5.16
N GLU A 52 -15.16 -5.07 -4.95
CA GLU A 52 -16.38 -5.35 -4.19
C GLU A 52 -17.38 -6.08 -5.11
N ILE A 53 -17.91 -7.19 -4.61
CA ILE A 53 -19.00 -7.92 -5.27
C ILE A 53 -20.12 -8.20 -4.27
N GLU A 54 -21.34 -8.33 -4.77
CA GLU A 54 -22.50 -8.70 -3.97
C GLU A 54 -23.05 -10.06 -4.44
N ILE A 55 -23.16 -11.01 -3.51
CA ILE A 55 -23.75 -12.33 -3.76
C ILE A 55 -24.84 -12.54 -2.70
N ASN A 56 -26.08 -12.77 -3.14
CA ASN A 56 -27.23 -13.05 -2.27
C ASN A 56 -27.40 -12.00 -1.14
N GLY A 57 -27.24 -10.72 -1.45
CA GLY A 57 -27.37 -9.62 -0.49
C GLY A 57 -26.19 -9.44 0.47
N LYS A 58 -25.11 -10.21 0.30
CA LYS A 58 -23.88 -10.08 1.09
C LYS A 58 -22.75 -9.52 0.25
N LYS A 59 -22.02 -8.54 0.80
CA LYS A 59 -20.87 -7.90 0.17
C LYS A 59 -19.57 -8.66 0.49
N TYR A 60 -18.77 -8.86 -0.53
CA TYR A 60 -17.47 -9.53 -0.45
C TYR A 60 -16.42 -8.70 -1.18
N LEU A 61 -15.17 -8.82 -0.73
CA LEU A 61 -14.02 -8.22 -1.39
C LEU A 61 -13.15 -9.33 -1.99
N ILE A 62 -12.90 -9.21 -3.29
CA ILE A 62 -12.03 -10.13 -4.03
C ILE A 62 -10.71 -9.44 -4.33
N LYS A 63 -9.61 -10.05 -3.88
CA LYS A 63 -8.26 -9.55 -4.17
C LYS A 63 -8.00 -9.69 -5.67
N GLN A 64 -7.60 -8.61 -6.32
CA GLN A 64 -7.13 -8.70 -7.70
C GLN A 64 -5.78 -9.42 -7.77
N LYS A 65 -5.41 -9.87 -8.98
CA LYS A 65 -4.10 -10.45 -9.22
C LYS A 65 -3.04 -9.42 -8.85
N ILE A 66 -2.16 -9.78 -7.92
CA ILE A 66 -1.04 -8.95 -7.50
C ILE A 66 0.12 -9.20 -8.46
N GLU A 67 0.79 -8.12 -8.87
CA GLU A 67 2.01 -8.16 -9.68
C GLU A 67 3.20 -8.71 -8.86
N GLU A 68 4.21 -9.27 -9.54
CA GLU A 68 5.36 -9.86 -8.84
C GLU A 68 6.07 -8.83 -7.95
N GLU A 69 6.24 -7.61 -8.47
CA GLU A 69 6.85 -6.50 -7.75
C GLU A 69 6.08 -6.14 -6.47
N ALA A 70 4.76 -6.18 -6.52
CA ALA A 70 3.91 -5.89 -5.37
C ALA A 70 3.98 -7.01 -4.32
N GLU A 71 4.09 -8.28 -4.74
CA GLU A 71 4.36 -9.37 -3.82
C GLU A 71 5.72 -9.25 -3.13
N ASP A 72 6.75 -8.84 -3.88
CA ASP A 72 8.09 -8.62 -3.33
C ASP A 72 8.09 -7.50 -2.28
N ILE A 73 7.36 -6.40 -2.54
CA ILE A 73 7.16 -5.32 -1.57
C ILE A 73 6.52 -5.86 -0.28
N LEU A 74 5.43 -6.63 -0.37
CA LEU A 74 4.79 -7.22 0.81
C LEU A 74 5.75 -8.13 1.59
N LYS A 75 6.54 -8.96 0.90
CA LYS A 75 7.53 -9.85 1.52
C LYS A 75 8.64 -9.07 2.22
N VAL A 76 9.14 -8.00 1.60
CA VAL A 76 10.18 -7.13 2.19
C VAL A 76 9.67 -6.42 3.43
N MET A 77 8.45 -5.89 3.37
CA MET A 77 7.78 -5.22 4.48
C MET A 77 7.26 -6.18 5.56
N LYS A 78 7.40 -7.50 5.36
CA LYS A 78 6.87 -8.55 6.24
C LYS A 78 5.36 -8.43 6.46
N ILE A 79 4.64 -7.92 5.46
CA ILE A 79 3.20 -7.79 5.47
C ILE A 79 2.61 -9.09 4.89
N LYS A 80 1.71 -9.72 5.63
CA LYS A 80 0.98 -10.90 5.13
C LYS A 80 0.02 -10.44 4.04
N ALA A 81 0.15 -11.02 2.85
CA ALA A 81 -0.78 -10.76 1.77
C ALA A 81 -2.23 -11.13 2.20
N PRO A 82 -3.22 -10.28 1.88
CA PRO A 82 -4.62 -10.60 2.18
C PRO A 82 -5.09 -11.87 1.48
N LYS A 83 -6.14 -12.49 2.03
CA LYS A 83 -6.82 -13.63 1.39
C LYS A 83 -7.49 -13.18 0.08
N ASN A 84 -7.65 -14.11 -0.86
CA ASN A 84 -8.24 -13.81 -2.16
C ASN A 84 -9.73 -13.44 -2.08
N PHE A 85 -10.43 -13.96 -1.08
CA PHE A 85 -11.85 -13.73 -0.85
C PHE A 85 -12.06 -13.48 0.65
N ILE A 86 -12.63 -12.33 0.98
CA ILE A 86 -12.95 -11.93 2.35
C ILE A 86 -14.34 -11.30 2.38
N THR A 87 -15.04 -11.38 3.51
CA THR A 87 -16.27 -10.60 3.68
C THR A 87 -15.93 -9.12 3.73
N TYR A 88 -16.90 -8.26 3.41
CA TYR A 88 -16.72 -6.82 3.56
C TYR A 88 -16.33 -6.43 4.99
N GLU A 89 -16.94 -7.07 6.00
CA GLU A 89 -16.63 -6.87 7.42
C GLU A 89 -15.18 -7.23 7.76
N GLU A 90 -14.71 -8.41 7.35
CA GLU A 90 -13.32 -8.85 7.55
C GLU A 90 -12.32 -7.93 6.84
N GLY A 91 -12.65 -7.46 5.64
CA GLY A 91 -11.80 -6.52 4.90
C GLY A 91 -11.69 -5.15 5.56
N MET A 92 -12.79 -4.65 6.12
CA MET A 92 -12.78 -3.42 6.90
C MET A 92 -11.95 -3.55 8.18
N GLU A 93 -11.96 -4.72 8.85
CA GLU A 93 -11.09 -4.98 10.00
C GLU A 93 -9.59 -5.03 9.64
N LEU A 94 -9.25 -5.54 8.45
CA LEU A 94 -7.86 -5.58 7.97
C LEU A 94 -7.32 -4.17 7.60
N ILE A 95 -8.17 -3.30 7.04
CA ILE A 95 -7.80 -1.95 6.59
C ILE A 95 -7.87 -0.94 7.75
N SER A 96 -8.85 -1.09 8.65
CA SER A 96 -8.93 -0.36 9.91
C SER A 96 -7.90 -0.96 10.86
N VAL A 97 -6.62 -0.63 10.63
CA VAL A 97 -5.48 -0.85 11.53
C VAL A 97 -5.99 -0.92 12.96
N ARG A 98 -5.88 -2.12 13.56
CA ARG A 98 -6.19 -2.42 14.97
C ARG A 98 -6.08 -1.15 15.81
N LYS A 99 -7.24 -0.66 16.26
CA LYS A 99 -7.33 0.41 17.25
C LYS A 99 -6.62 0.00 18.53
#